data_AF-A0A7W1CFC9-F1
#
_entry.id   AF-A0A7W1CFC9-F1
#
_cell.length_a   1.000
_cell.length_b   1.000
_cell.length_c   1.000
_cell.angle_alpha   90.00
_cell.angle_beta   90.00
_cell.angle_gamma   90.00
#
_symmetry.space_group_name_H-M   'P 1'
#
loop_
_entity.id
_entity.type
_entity.pdbx_description
1 polymer ?
#
loop_
_entity_poly.entity_id
_entity_poly.type
_entity_poly.pdbx_seq_one_letter_code
_entity_poly.pdbx_strand_id
1 'polypeptide(L)' 'MMDKVNGELCGRTGSFVMMHGATHTPAETSRAVGTIAPNSGTGELRGLSGTVEFKSDENGKSIILDFALPDEDGK' A
#
# COMPACT_ATOMS: atom_id res chain seq x y z
N MET A 1 3.50 -5.73 10.47
CA MET A 1 2.08 -5.81 10.86
C MET A 1 1.21 -5.85 9.61
N MET A 2 -0.03 -6.32 9.75
CA MET A 2 -1.00 -6.40 8.65
C MET A 2 -2.17 -5.49 9.00
N ASP A 3 -2.50 -4.57 8.10
CA ASP A 3 -3.57 -3.61 8.28
C ASP A 3 -4.56 -3.73 7.14
N LYS A 4 -5.85 -3.83 7.46
CA LYS A 4 -6.91 -3.78 6.46
C LYS A 4 -7.28 -2.33 6.22
N VAL A 5 -7.14 -1.89 4.98
CA VAL A 5 -7.52 -0.55 4.54
C VAL A 5 -8.87 -0.65 3.84
N ASN A 6 -9.81 0.18 4.27
CA ASN A 6 -11.14 0.33 3.69
C ASN A 6 -11.27 1.77 3.19
N GLY A 7 -11.49 1.96 1.90
CA GLY A 7 -11.55 3.30 1.32
C GLY A 7 -11.67 3.31 -0.19
N GLU A 8 -11.33 4.45 -0.77
CA GLU A 8 -11.39 4.71 -2.19
C GLU A 8 -10.00 5.11 -2.70
N LEU A 9 -9.59 4.56 -3.84
CA LEU A 9 -8.32 4.85 -4.49
C LEU A 9 -8.59 5.26 -5.94
N CYS A 10 -8.22 6.49 -6.31
CA CYS A 10 -8.50 7.04 -7.64
C CYS A 10 -9.98 6.88 -8.08
N GLY A 11 -10.94 7.06 -7.17
CA GLY A 11 -12.37 6.89 -7.46
C GLY A 11 -12.88 5.45 -7.41
N ARG A 12 -12.01 4.45 -7.17
CA ARG A 12 -12.39 3.03 -7.07
C ARG A 12 -12.57 2.64 -5.61
N THR A 13 -13.78 2.24 -5.25
CA THR A 13 -14.13 1.86 -3.87
C THR A 13 -13.82 0.39 -3.61
N GLY A 14 -13.17 0.12 -2.49
CA GLY A 14 -12.89 -1.25 -2.10
C GLY A 14 -12.18 -1.39 -0.76
N SER A 15 -11.52 -2.52 -0.61
CA SER A 15 -10.67 -2.78 0.55
C SER A 15 -9.46 -3.59 0.12
N PHE A 16 -8.36 -3.47 0.85
CA PHE A 16 -7.18 -4.29 0.65
C PHE A 16 -6.44 -4.47 1.97
N VAL A 17 -5.55 -5.45 2.02
CA VAL A 17 -4.66 -5.66 3.16
C VAL A 17 -3.28 -5.16 2.78
N MET A 18 -2.74 -4.28 3.61
CA MET A 18 -1.38 -3.77 3.53
C MET A 18 -0.54 -4.45 4.59
N MET A 19 0.61 -4.97 4.19
CA MET A 19 1.60 -5.51 5.11
C MET A 19 2.73 -4.48 5.26
N HIS A 20 2.86 -3.90 6.43
CA HIS A 20 3.88 -2.91 6.77
C HIS A 20 4.96 -3.56 7.64
N GLY A 21 6.24 -3.34 7.34
CA GLY A 21 7.37 -3.78 8.14
C GLY A 21 8.41 -2.67 8.27
N ALA A 22 8.87 -2.41 9.49
CA ALA A 22 10.04 -1.57 9.72
C ALA A 22 11.23 -2.46 10.06
N THR A 23 12.27 -2.42 9.23
CA THR A 23 13.55 -3.03 9.56
C THR A 23 14.47 -1.95 10.08
N HIS A 24 14.79 -2.01 11.37
CA HIS A 24 15.79 -1.14 11.96
C HIS A 24 17.14 -1.85 11.87
N THR A 25 18.05 -1.34 11.04
CA THR A 25 19.43 -1.82 10.99
C THR A 25 20.35 -0.69 11.42
N PRO A 26 21.42 -0.96 12.18
CA PRO A 26 22.29 0.08 12.74
C PRO A 26 23.03 0.92 11.69
N ALA A 27 23.00 0.52 10.41
CA ALA A 27 23.65 1.20 9.30
C ALA A 27 22.69 2.04 8.43
N GLU A 28 21.37 1.85 8.55
CA GLU A 28 20.37 2.54 7.72
C GLU A 28 19.38 3.32 8.59
N THR A 29 19.09 4.56 8.21
CA THR A 29 17.92 5.30 8.70
C THR A 29 16.69 4.42 8.57
N SER A 30 15.96 4.22 9.66
CA SER A 30 14.74 3.41 9.77
C SER A 30 13.88 3.44 8.51
N ARG A 31 14.05 2.46 7.62
CA ARG A 31 13.25 2.35 6.40
C ARG A 31 12.07 1.43 6.70
N ALA A 32 10.89 2.03 6.78
CA ALA A 32 9.66 1.27 6.81
C ALA A 32 9.22 1.02 5.36
N VAL A 33 9.06 -0.26 5.02
CA VAL A 33 8.62 -0.74 3.71
C VAL A 33 7.42 -1.64 3.89
N GLY A 34 6.58 -1.71 2.88
CA GLY A 34 5.40 -2.56 2.88
C GLY A 34 4.99 -3.00 1.50
N THR A 35 4.05 -3.93 1.47
CA THR A 35 3.47 -4.49 0.24
C THR A 35 1.99 -4.72 0.44
N ILE A 36 1.21 -4.54 -0.62
CA ILE A 36 -0.18 -4.97 -0.65
C ILE A 36 -0.19 -6.50 -0.70
N ALA A 37 -0.98 -7.12 0.17
CA ALA A 37 -1.14 -8.56 0.16
C ALA A 37 -1.79 -8.99 -1.16
N PRO A 38 -1.19 -9.95 -1.88
CA PRO A 38 -1.69 -10.39 -3.18
C PRO A 38 -3.12 -10.92 -3.04
N ASN A 39 -3.99 -10.58 -3.99
CA ASN A 39 -5.40 -10.97 -4.02
C ASN A 39 -6.24 -10.52 -2.80
N SER A 40 -5.75 -9.58 -1.99
CA SER A 40 -6.51 -9.05 -0.84
C SER A 40 -7.53 -7.98 -1.23
N GLY A 41 -7.41 -7.44 -2.44
CA GLY A 41 -8.29 -6.42 -2.99
C GLY A 41 -9.73 -6.89 -3.15
N THR A 42 -10.70 -6.07 -2.74
CA THR A 42 -12.15 -6.32 -2.86
C THR A 42 -12.86 -5.20 -3.61
N GLY A 43 -14.09 -5.46 -4.08
CA GLY A 43 -14.88 -4.48 -4.82
C GLY A 43 -14.20 -4.10 -6.14
N GLU A 44 -14.05 -2.80 -6.37
CA GLU A 44 -13.37 -2.26 -7.56
C GLU A 44 -11.84 -2.33 -7.44
N LEU A 45 -11.31 -2.70 -6.27
CA LEU A 45 -9.89 -2.89 -6.02
C LEU A 45 -9.44 -4.35 -6.18
N ARG A 46 -10.26 -5.23 -6.77
CA ARG A 46 -9.87 -6.61 -7.03
C ARG A 46 -8.66 -6.67 -7.96
N GLY A 47 -7.69 -7.51 -7.62
CA GLY A 47 -6.42 -7.61 -8.35
C GLY A 47 -5.39 -6.53 -8.02
N LEU A 48 -5.68 -5.63 -7.07
CA LEU A 48 -4.73 -4.63 -6.58
C LEU A 48 -3.43 -5.29 -6.11
N SER A 49 -2.32 -4.79 -6.62
CA SER A 49 -0.96 -5.17 -6.24
C SER A 49 -0.11 -3.92 -6.10
N GLY A 50 0.87 -3.92 -5.20
CA GLY A 50 1.66 -2.72 -4.99
C GLY A 50 2.66 -2.78 -3.84
N THR A 51 3.49 -1.76 -3.77
CA THR A 51 4.49 -1.55 -2.72
C THR A 51 4.22 -0.25 -1.98
N VAL A 52 4.69 -0.18 -0.74
CA VAL A 52 4.46 0.94 0.15
C VAL A 52 5.79 1.38 0.72
N GLU A 53 6.08 2.66 0.60
CA GLU A 53 7.24 3.28 1.22
C GLU A 53 6.79 4.33 2.24
N PHE A 54 7.34 4.25 3.45
CA PHE A 54 7.05 5.19 4.51
C PHE A 54 8.25 6.14 4.63
N LYS A 55 8.01 7.43 4.45
CA LYS A 55 9.00 8.49 4.64
C LYS A 55 8.61 9.33 5.84
N SER A 56 9.61 9.69 6.64
CA SER A 56 9.43 10.63 7.76
C SER A 56 10.40 11.77 7.54
N ASP A 57 9.89 12.99 7.49
CA ASP A 57 10.65 14.21 7.26
C ASP A 57 10.28 15.25 8.34
N GLU A 58 10.94 16.41 8.36
CA GLU A 58 10.62 17.53 9.25
C GLU A 58 9.14 17.96 9.21
N ASN A 59 8.45 17.75 8.08
CA ASN A 59 7.02 18.04 7.92
C ASN A 59 6.07 16.93 8.43
N GLY A 60 6.59 15.78 8.85
CA GLY A 60 5.80 14.66 9.36
C GLY A 60 5.97 13.37 8.55
N LYS A 61 5.00 12.45 8.71
CA LYS A 61 5.04 11.12 8.09
C LYS A 61 4.27 11.13 6.78
N SER A 62 4.93 10.79 5.69
CA SER A 62 4.35 10.62 4.36
C SER A 62 4.43 9.17 3.92
N ILE A 63 3.44 8.72 3.18
CA ILE A 63 3.38 7.36 2.64
C ILE A 63 3.29 7.46 1.12
N ILE A 64 4.16 6.74 0.43
CA ILE A 64 4.10 6.56 -1.02
C ILE A 64 3.55 5.17 -1.26
N LEU A 65 2.40 5.11 -1.93
CA LEU A 65 1.78 3.87 -2.37
C LEU A 65 1.96 3.77 -3.88
N ASP A 66 2.83 2.87 -4.31
CA ASP A 66 2.93 2.49 -5.72
C ASP A 66 2.03 1.27 -5.94
N PHE A 67 1.00 1.42 -6.77
CA PHE A 67 0.02 0.37 -6.99
C PHE A 67 -0.32 0.23 -8.47
N ALA A 68 -0.59 -1.01 -8.84
CA ALA A 68 -1.16 -1.38 -10.11
C ALA A 68 -2.50 -2.07 -9.87
N LEU A 69 -3.51 -1.64 -10.62
CA LEU A 69 -4.78 -2.31 -10.70
C LEU A 69 -4.96 -2.82 -12.13
N PRO A 70 -5.51 -4.03 -12.32
CA PRO A 70 -6.10 -4.35 -13.61
C PRO A 70 -7.21 -3.32 -13.87
N ASP A 71 -7.10 -2.62 -14.99
CA ASP A 71 -8.19 -1.81 -15.50
C ASP A 71 -9.30 -2.79 -15.90
N GLU A 72 -10.50 -2.61 -15.33
CA GLU A 72 -11.69 -3.29 -15.83
C GLU A 72 -12.25 -2.46 -17.00
N ASP A 73 -11.43 -2.16 -18.01
CA ASP A 73 -11.89 -1.75 -19.34
C ASP A 73 -11.65 -2.92 -20.30
N GLY A 74 -12.29 -4.04 -19.97
CA GLY A 74 -12.59 -5.07 -20.95
C GLY A 74 -13.84 -4.63 -21.72
N LYS A 75 -13.68 -3.71 -22.67
CA LYS A 75 -14.69 -3.47 -23.70
C LYS A 75 -14.72 -4.64 -24.71
#